data_AF-A0A7K4B789-F1
#
_entry.id   AF-A0A7K4B789-F1
#
_cell.length_a   1.000
_cell.length_b   1.000
_cell.length_c   1.000
_cell.angle_alpha   90.00
_cell.angle_beta   90.00
_cell.angle_gamma   90.00
#
_symmetry.space_group_name_H-M   'P 1'
#
loop_
_entity.id
_entity.type
_entity.pdbx_description
1 polymer ?
#
loop_
_entity_poly.entity_id
_entity_poly.type
_entity_poly.pdbx_seq_one_letter_code
_entity_poly.pdbx_strand_id
1 'polypeptide(L)'
;MIKTEHKYIEILRILKDHQEPMGAKRLSELLAERGYVMTDRAVQYYLRYLDTRGFTEKVGNQGRILTPSGIMETDRALVDDRIGFVISKLERLAFRSTFDPSTSTGDVAYNLTIVPNEVLDPVSLIFDKVRDAGCSFFSGYSFVDRDPRVPPGHTGILTLCSITMDGVFQHHGIPVKVAYGGTLQIENKNPIRFMNIIGYQGSTIDPLQLFIGAGLTAITRYCDTNSGLLLANVRQIPAGAEERSRSLISEMQDCGFRFPLTMGKGRIFNLLTDPHRISLVSFSGMNSIGSVFEAGYKFHTEIGAGTIPFSKVGDR
;
A
#
# COMPACT_ATOMS: atom_id res chain seq x y z
N MET A 1 -20.21 -5.15 -24.24
CA MET A 1 -19.02 -4.40 -24.70
C MET A 1 -17.75 -4.70 -23.90
N ILE A 2 -17.83 -5.04 -22.60
CA ILE A 2 -16.68 -5.20 -21.68
C ILE A 2 -15.72 -6.37 -22.01
N LYS A 3 -16.19 -7.48 -22.61
CA LYS A 3 -15.34 -8.68 -22.87
C LYS A 3 -14.32 -8.51 -24.00
N THR A 4 -14.51 -7.53 -24.89
CA THR A 4 -13.65 -7.33 -26.07
C THR A 4 -12.39 -6.54 -25.72
N GLU A 5 -12.43 -5.74 -24.64
CA GLU A 5 -11.33 -4.85 -24.24
C GLU A 5 -10.16 -5.61 -23.60
N HIS A 6 -10.43 -6.55 -22.70
CA HIS A 6 -9.38 -7.33 -22.03
C HIS A 6 -8.53 -8.17 -22.99
N LYS A 7 -9.08 -8.63 -24.11
CA LYS A 7 -8.39 -9.56 -25.02
C LYS A 7 -7.33 -8.87 -25.88
N TYR A 8 -7.57 -7.63 -26.30
CA TYR A 8 -6.55 -6.90 -27.07
C TYR A 8 -5.44 -6.36 -26.15
N ILE A 9 -5.79 -6.01 -24.90
CA ILE A 9 -4.81 -5.59 -23.88
C ILE A 9 -3.80 -6.70 -23.63
N GLU A 10 -4.24 -7.96 -23.49
CA GLU A 10 -3.32 -9.08 -23.32
C GLU A 10 -2.42 -9.32 -24.53
N ILE A 11 -2.92 -9.10 -25.76
CA ILE A 11 -2.09 -9.14 -26.97
C ILE A 11 -0.99 -8.06 -26.90
N LEU A 12 -1.33 -6.84 -26.49
CA LEU A 12 -0.36 -5.75 -26.33
C LEU A 12 0.66 -6.07 -25.21
N ARG A 13 0.24 -6.68 -24.10
CA ARG A 13 1.14 -7.12 -23.01
C ARG A 13 2.15 -8.15 -23.48
N ILE A 14 1.69 -9.19 -24.18
CA ILE A 14 2.58 -10.22 -24.72
C ILE A 14 3.58 -9.58 -25.70
N LEU A 15 3.12 -8.68 -26.58
CA LEU A 15 4.00 -7.94 -27.50
C LEU A 15 4.98 -6.98 -26.80
N LYS A 16 4.66 -6.47 -25.61
CA LYS A 16 5.58 -5.65 -24.79
C LYS A 16 6.69 -6.50 -24.17
N ASP A 17 6.35 -7.71 -23.73
CA ASP A 17 7.30 -8.64 -23.09
C ASP A 17 8.29 -9.26 -24.09
N HIS A 18 7.97 -9.23 -25.39
CA HIS A 18 8.79 -9.80 -26.46
C HIS A 18 9.14 -8.73 -27.51
N GLN A 19 10.43 -8.37 -27.59
CA GLN A 19 10.92 -7.35 -28.53
C GLN A 19 11.00 -7.82 -29.99
N GLU A 20 10.71 -9.09 -30.26
CA GLU A 20 10.72 -9.68 -31.61
C GLU A 20 9.33 -9.62 -32.27
N PRO A 21 9.25 -9.47 -33.60
CA PRO A 21 7.96 -9.49 -34.28
C PRO A 21 7.21 -10.81 -34.06
N MET A 22 5.96 -10.73 -33.57
CA MET A 22 5.16 -11.93 -33.28
C MET A 22 3.96 -12.12 -34.20
N GLY A 23 3.84 -13.36 -34.69
CA GLY A 23 2.71 -13.81 -35.50
C GLY A 23 1.52 -14.28 -34.67
N ALA A 24 0.34 -14.34 -35.30
CA ALA A 24 -0.91 -14.69 -34.63
C ALA A 24 -0.91 -16.09 -33.99
N LYS A 25 -0.22 -17.06 -34.58
CA LYS A 25 -0.08 -18.42 -34.02
C LYS A 25 0.67 -18.41 -32.69
N ARG A 26 1.83 -17.73 -32.64
CA ARG A 26 2.63 -17.63 -31.42
C ARG A 26 1.91 -16.85 -30.32
N LEU A 27 1.22 -15.77 -30.70
CA LEU A 27 0.37 -15.00 -29.78
C LEU A 27 -0.79 -15.84 -29.23
N SER A 28 -1.40 -16.68 -30.06
CA SER A 28 -2.48 -17.60 -29.65
C SER A 28 -2.01 -18.61 -28.59
N GLU A 29 -0.82 -19.19 -28.78
CA GLU A 29 -0.18 -20.09 -27.80
C GLU A 29 0.07 -19.38 -26.47
N LEU A 30 0.71 -18.20 -26.50
CA LEU A 30 1.02 -17.42 -25.29
C LEU A 30 -0.22 -16.89 -24.58
N LEU A 31 -1.27 -16.52 -25.32
CA LEU A 31 -2.57 -16.16 -24.74
C LEU A 31 -3.21 -17.34 -24.01
N ALA A 32 -3.13 -18.55 -24.58
CA ALA A 32 -3.66 -19.75 -23.95
C ALA A 32 -2.92 -20.11 -22.66
N GLU A 33 -1.59 -19.95 -22.61
CA GLU A 33 -0.79 -20.08 -21.38
C GLU A 33 -1.25 -19.12 -20.27
N ARG A 34 -1.73 -17.93 -20.65
CA ARG A 34 -2.28 -16.91 -19.74
C ARG A 34 -3.77 -17.09 -19.44
N GLY A 35 -4.40 -18.17 -19.89
CA GLY A 35 -5.82 -18.48 -19.65
C GLY A 35 -6.80 -17.85 -20.65
N TYR A 36 -6.31 -17.23 -21.73
CA TYR A 36 -7.12 -16.61 -22.78
C TYR A 36 -7.16 -17.49 -24.04
N VAL A 37 -8.14 -18.38 -24.13
CA VAL A 37 -8.29 -19.26 -25.29
C VAL A 37 -8.87 -18.49 -26.49
N MET A 38 -8.10 -18.41 -27.57
CA MET A 38 -8.47 -17.74 -28.82
C MET A 38 -7.95 -18.54 -30.03
N THR A 39 -8.63 -18.43 -31.17
CA THR A 39 -8.14 -19.03 -32.42
C THR A 39 -7.18 -18.07 -33.12
N ASP A 40 -6.25 -18.60 -33.92
CA ASP A 40 -5.31 -17.79 -34.71
C ASP A 40 -6.03 -16.74 -35.58
N ARG A 41 -7.20 -17.10 -36.14
CA ARG A 41 -8.03 -16.18 -36.94
C ARG A 41 -8.62 -15.04 -36.09
N ALA A 42 -9.00 -15.32 -34.84
CA ALA A 42 -9.44 -14.29 -33.91
C ALA A 42 -8.26 -13.37 -33.53
N VAL A 43 -7.09 -13.93 -33.23
CA VAL A 43 -5.88 -13.13 -32.94
C VAL A 43 -5.50 -12.26 -34.14
N GLN A 44 -5.56 -12.77 -35.37
CA GLN A 44 -5.35 -11.96 -36.59
C GLN A 44 -6.36 -10.81 -36.74
N TYR A 45 -7.61 -11.00 -36.32
CA TYR A 45 -8.60 -9.93 -36.30
C TYR A 45 -8.21 -8.82 -35.34
N TYR A 46 -7.81 -9.17 -34.10
CA TYR A 46 -7.35 -8.18 -33.13
C TYR A 46 -6.07 -7.48 -33.56
N LEU A 47 -5.11 -8.19 -34.15
CA LEU A 47 -3.90 -7.56 -34.67
C LEU A 47 -4.20 -6.52 -35.76
N ARG A 48 -5.14 -6.81 -36.68
CA ARG A 48 -5.57 -5.80 -37.68
C ARG A 48 -6.24 -4.60 -37.03
N TYR A 49 -7.03 -4.83 -35.99
CA TYR A 49 -7.66 -3.76 -35.22
C TYR A 49 -6.60 -2.89 -34.52
N LEU A 50 -5.60 -3.50 -33.89
CA LEU A 50 -4.48 -2.82 -33.22
C LEU A 50 -3.60 -2.05 -34.22
N ASP A 51 -3.38 -2.61 -35.41
CA ASP A 51 -2.70 -1.94 -36.52
C ASP A 51 -3.49 -0.68 -36.93
N THR A 52 -4.82 -0.78 -37.04
CA THR A 52 -5.71 0.36 -37.40
C THR A 52 -5.73 1.44 -36.32
N ARG A 53 -5.54 1.06 -35.04
CA ARG A 53 -5.43 1.99 -33.90
C ARG A 53 -4.03 2.58 -33.74
N GLY A 54 -3.06 2.12 -34.51
CA GLY A 54 -1.66 2.56 -34.42
C GLY A 54 -0.91 2.04 -33.20
N PHE A 55 -1.41 0.99 -32.53
CA PHE A 55 -0.78 0.39 -31.35
C PHE A 55 0.25 -0.69 -31.72
N THR A 56 0.09 -1.30 -32.89
CA THR A 56 1.03 -2.28 -33.44
C THR A 56 1.41 -1.91 -34.86
N GLU A 57 2.59 -2.35 -35.27
CA GLU A 57 3.08 -2.21 -36.64
C GLU A 57 3.48 -3.57 -37.21
N LYS A 58 3.13 -3.83 -38.46
CA LYS A 58 3.42 -5.10 -39.14
C LYS A 58 4.84 -5.09 -39.71
N VAL A 59 5.65 -6.05 -39.28
CA VAL A 59 7.01 -6.28 -39.79
C VAL A 59 7.00 -7.47 -40.75
N GLY A 60 6.78 -7.19 -42.04
CA GLY A 60 6.77 -8.19 -43.10
C GLY A 60 5.88 -9.41 -42.79
N ASN A 61 6.43 -10.61 -42.98
CA ASN A 61 5.78 -11.88 -42.63
C ASN A 61 6.13 -12.37 -41.22
N GLN A 62 6.98 -11.65 -40.48
CA GLN A 62 7.49 -12.08 -39.18
C GLN A 62 6.46 -11.84 -38.07
N GLY A 63 5.66 -10.78 -38.18
CA GLY A 63 4.63 -10.52 -37.18
C GLY A 63 4.30 -9.05 -37.00
N ARG A 64 3.92 -8.69 -35.77
CA ARG A 64 3.73 -7.31 -35.31
C ARG A 64 4.71 -6.99 -34.20
N ILE A 65 5.10 -5.73 -34.13
CA ILE A 65 5.79 -5.12 -33.00
C ILE A 65 4.91 -4.05 -32.36
N LEU A 66 5.18 -3.72 -31.10
CA LEU A 66 4.51 -2.64 -30.40
C LEU A 66 5.04 -1.28 -30.88
N THR A 67 4.14 -0.32 -31.13
CA THR A 67 4.53 1.08 -31.36
C THR A 67 4.67 1.82 -30.02
N PRO A 68 5.28 3.02 -29.97
CA PRO A 68 5.27 3.86 -28.77
C PRO A 68 3.86 4.13 -28.23
N SER A 69 2.88 4.32 -29.12
CA SER A 69 1.47 4.49 -28.76
C SER A 69 0.89 3.22 -28.11
N GLY A 70 1.25 2.04 -28.63
CA GLY A 70 0.87 0.75 -28.03
C GLY A 70 1.50 0.51 -26.66
N ILE A 71 2.74 0.97 -26.44
CA ILE A 71 3.39 0.94 -25.11
C ILE A 71 2.56 1.76 -24.12
N MET A 72 2.23 3.01 -24.49
CA MET A 72 1.42 3.91 -23.65
C MET A 72 0.02 3.36 -23.39
N GLU A 73 -0.61 2.73 -24.37
CA GLU A 73 -1.93 2.10 -24.20
C GLU A 73 -1.86 0.91 -23.24
N THR A 74 -0.81 0.10 -23.32
CA THR A 74 -0.57 -0.98 -22.36
C THR A 74 -0.41 -0.42 -20.94
N ASP A 75 0.29 0.70 -20.80
CA ASP A 75 0.48 1.37 -19.51
C ASP A 75 -0.81 2.00 -18.96
N ARG A 76 -1.70 2.50 -19.83
CA ARG A 76 -3.04 2.99 -19.46
C ARG A 76 -3.99 1.85 -19.08
N ALA A 77 -4.02 0.78 -19.86
CA ALA A 77 -4.82 -0.40 -19.57
C ALA A 77 -4.40 -1.09 -18.26
N LEU A 78 -3.13 -0.96 -17.86
CA LEU A 78 -2.66 -1.37 -16.53
C LEU A 78 -3.29 -0.52 -15.41
N VAL A 79 -3.76 0.70 -15.66
CA VAL A 79 -4.42 1.54 -14.63
C VAL A 79 -5.79 0.98 -14.26
N ASP A 80 -6.58 0.51 -15.24
CA ASP A 80 -7.89 -0.09 -14.99
C ASP A 80 -7.78 -1.45 -14.27
N ASP A 81 -6.78 -2.28 -14.61
CA ASP A 81 -6.45 -3.51 -13.86
C ASP A 81 -5.84 -3.25 -12.46
N ARG A 82 -5.37 -2.02 -12.19
CA ARG A 82 -4.85 -1.60 -10.88
C ARG A 82 -5.93 -1.09 -9.93
N ILE A 83 -7.16 -0.84 -10.40
CA ILE A 83 -8.25 -0.39 -9.53
C ILE A 83 -8.56 -1.51 -8.54
N GLY A 84 -8.24 -1.29 -7.26
CA GLY A 84 -8.39 -2.31 -6.22
C GLY A 84 -7.17 -3.22 -6.02
N PHE A 85 -6.05 -2.99 -6.71
CA PHE A 85 -4.80 -3.70 -6.46
C PHE A 85 -4.26 -3.44 -5.05
N VAL A 86 -4.34 -2.17 -4.60
CA VAL A 86 -3.89 -1.78 -3.26
C VAL A 86 -4.71 -2.51 -2.20
N ILE A 87 -6.05 -2.43 -2.25
CA ILE A 87 -6.89 -3.10 -1.26
C ILE A 87 -6.69 -4.62 -1.27
N SER A 88 -6.63 -5.25 -2.45
CA SER A 88 -6.35 -6.69 -2.57
C SER A 88 -4.98 -7.07 -2.00
N LYS A 89 -3.95 -6.22 -2.17
CA LYS A 89 -2.63 -6.42 -1.56
C LYS A 89 -2.71 -6.35 -0.04
N LEU A 90 -3.39 -5.34 0.49
CA LEU A 90 -3.58 -5.14 1.93
C LEU A 90 -4.37 -6.31 2.56
N GLU A 91 -5.43 -6.79 1.91
CA GLU A 91 -6.21 -7.94 2.37
C GLU A 91 -5.38 -9.23 2.42
N ARG A 92 -4.56 -9.49 1.38
CA ARG A 92 -3.64 -10.63 1.40
C ARG A 92 -2.60 -10.54 2.52
N LEU A 93 -2.10 -9.34 2.80
CA LEU A 93 -1.15 -9.11 3.90
C LEU A 93 -1.82 -9.28 5.27
N ALA A 94 -3.06 -8.81 5.43
CA ALA A 94 -3.85 -9.00 6.66
C ALA A 94 -4.03 -10.50 6.94
N PHE A 95 -4.43 -11.27 5.92
CA PHE A 95 -4.61 -12.72 6.04
C PHE A 95 -3.32 -13.44 6.45
N ARG A 96 -2.15 -12.99 5.93
CA ARG A 96 -0.84 -13.55 6.28
C ARG A 96 -0.30 -13.08 7.63
N SER A 97 -0.87 -12.03 8.22
CA SER A 97 -0.46 -11.53 9.54
C SER A 97 -1.10 -12.40 10.61
N THR A 98 -0.32 -13.32 11.18
CA THR A 98 -0.77 -14.33 12.15
C THR A 98 -0.49 -13.95 13.60
N PHE A 99 -0.08 -12.69 13.84
CA PHE A 99 0.24 -12.20 15.17
C PHE A 99 -0.88 -12.45 16.18
N ASP A 100 -0.51 -13.03 17.32
CA ASP A 100 -1.38 -13.26 18.47
C ASP A 100 -0.87 -12.40 19.64
N PRO A 101 -1.61 -11.35 20.03
CA PRO A 101 -1.18 -10.45 21.09
C PRO A 101 -1.13 -11.11 22.46
N SER A 102 -1.89 -12.19 22.70
CA SER A 102 -1.88 -12.90 23.99
C SER A 102 -0.59 -13.67 24.24
N THR A 103 0.07 -14.13 23.17
CA THR A 103 1.35 -14.86 23.23
C THR A 103 2.53 -14.01 22.77
N SER A 104 2.27 -12.83 22.20
CA SER A 104 3.26 -11.99 21.52
C SER A 104 4.07 -12.75 20.46
N THR A 105 3.42 -13.68 19.75
CA THR A 105 4.05 -14.52 18.72
C THR A 105 3.30 -14.43 17.39
N GLY A 106 3.88 -15.01 16.33
CA GLY A 106 3.32 -14.96 14.98
C GLY A 106 3.89 -13.82 14.13
N ASP A 107 3.33 -13.68 12.93
CA ASP A 107 3.86 -12.78 11.91
C ASP A 107 3.10 -11.45 11.87
N VAL A 108 3.86 -10.35 11.76
CA VAL A 108 3.36 -8.98 11.62
C VAL A 108 3.69 -8.43 10.24
N ALA A 109 2.80 -7.60 9.70
CA ALA A 109 3.04 -6.89 8.44
C ALA A 109 3.93 -5.67 8.66
N TYR A 110 4.85 -5.42 7.72
CA TYR A 110 5.78 -4.31 7.79
C TYR A 110 5.93 -3.53 6.48
N ASN A 111 6.42 -2.30 6.59
CA ASN A 111 6.95 -1.51 5.49
C ASN A 111 8.48 -1.53 5.54
N LEU A 112 9.12 -1.49 4.37
CA LEU A 112 10.58 -1.47 4.25
C LEU A 112 11.03 -0.16 3.61
N THR A 113 11.75 0.66 4.36
CA THR A 113 12.38 1.89 3.87
C THR A 113 13.87 1.68 3.71
N ILE A 114 14.41 1.91 2.51
CA ILE A 114 15.80 1.69 2.15
C ILE A 114 16.46 3.06 2.00
N VAL A 115 17.56 3.26 2.73
CA VAL A 115 18.34 4.51 2.71
C VAL A 115 19.82 4.22 2.46
N PRO A 116 20.57 5.13 1.83
CA PRO A 116 22.04 5.04 1.77
C PRO A 116 22.64 5.02 3.18
N ASN A 117 23.71 4.25 3.38
CA ASN A 117 24.37 4.15 4.69
C ASN A 117 24.87 5.50 5.23
N GLU A 118 25.26 6.41 4.32
CA GLU A 118 25.73 7.76 4.63
C GLU A 118 24.70 8.63 5.37
N VAL A 119 23.41 8.34 5.20
CA VAL A 119 22.31 9.11 5.82
C VAL A 119 21.56 8.31 6.89
N LEU A 120 22.05 7.12 7.25
CA LEU A 120 21.38 6.24 8.21
C LEU A 120 21.22 6.91 9.58
N ASP A 121 22.28 7.51 10.11
CA ASP A 121 22.26 8.16 11.42
C ASP A 121 21.27 9.32 11.51
N PRO A 122 21.28 10.33 10.60
CA PRO A 122 20.28 11.39 10.66
C PRO A 122 18.85 10.88 10.40
N VAL A 123 18.67 9.87 9.54
CA VAL A 123 17.36 9.24 9.34
C VAL A 123 16.88 8.52 10.60
N SER A 124 17.76 7.82 11.30
CA SER A 124 17.45 7.18 12.58
C SER A 124 16.94 8.22 13.59
N LEU A 125 17.63 9.36 13.72
CA LEU A 125 17.22 10.44 14.62
C LEU A 125 15.81 10.98 14.28
N ILE A 126 15.45 11.02 12.99
CA ILE A 126 14.10 11.40 12.57
C ILE A 126 13.08 10.35 13.01
N PHE A 127 13.38 9.07 12.84
CA PHE A 127 12.51 7.99 13.28
C PHE A 127 12.34 8.00 14.80
N ASP A 128 13.42 8.22 15.55
CA ASP A 128 13.43 8.39 17.01
C ASP A 128 12.51 9.55 17.42
N LYS A 129 12.58 10.71 16.75
CA LYS A 129 11.67 11.84 17.03
C LYS A 129 10.20 11.49 16.82
N VAL A 130 9.86 10.77 15.75
CA VAL A 130 8.48 10.33 15.46
C VAL A 130 8.00 9.31 16.50
N ARG A 131 8.88 8.37 16.90
CA ARG A 131 8.62 7.43 17.99
C ARG A 131 8.36 8.19 19.29
N ASP A 132 9.22 9.12 19.66
CA ASP A 132 9.13 9.80 20.96
C ASP A 132 7.95 10.77 21.01
N ALA A 133 7.57 11.36 19.88
CA ALA A 133 6.37 12.18 19.74
C ALA A 133 5.06 11.37 19.80
N GLY A 134 5.12 10.04 19.73
CA GLY A 134 3.93 9.18 19.85
C GLY A 134 3.04 9.17 18.60
N CYS A 135 3.56 9.60 17.44
CA CYS A 135 2.79 9.66 16.19
C CYS A 135 3.05 8.51 15.22
N SER A 136 3.59 7.39 15.70
CA SER A 136 3.74 6.13 14.95
C SER A 136 2.66 5.11 15.35
N PHE A 137 2.41 4.12 14.48
CA PHE A 137 1.48 3.01 14.78
C PHE A 137 2.04 2.02 15.82
N PHE A 138 3.36 1.90 15.92
CA PHE A 138 4.08 1.00 16.82
C PHE A 138 5.23 1.75 17.49
N SER A 139 5.59 1.35 18.71
CA SER A 139 6.58 2.03 19.55
C SER A 139 8.03 1.84 19.15
N GLY A 140 8.32 1.21 18.01
CA GLY A 140 9.69 0.95 17.58
C GLY A 140 9.82 0.69 16.08
N TYR A 141 11.07 0.49 15.66
CA TYR A 141 11.45 0.11 14.31
C TYR A 141 12.73 -0.74 14.34
N SER A 142 13.14 -1.31 13.22
CA SER A 142 14.32 -2.21 13.20
C SER A 142 15.13 -2.03 11.93
N PHE A 143 16.44 -2.23 12.01
CA PHE A 143 17.29 -2.22 10.84
C PHE A 143 17.36 -3.62 10.23
N VAL A 144 17.42 -3.67 8.90
CA VAL A 144 17.52 -4.91 8.14
C VAL A 144 18.62 -4.74 7.10
N ASP A 145 19.70 -5.49 7.27
CA ASP A 145 20.88 -5.50 6.42
C ASP A 145 20.93 -6.72 5.48
N ARG A 146 20.13 -7.77 5.76
CA ARG A 146 20.11 -9.05 5.02
C ARG A 146 18.87 -9.27 4.15
N ASP A 147 18.05 -8.25 3.94
CA ASP A 147 16.93 -8.35 3.00
C ASP A 147 17.46 -8.29 1.56
N PRO A 148 17.12 -9.24 0.67
CA PRO A 148 17.63 -9.26 -0.71
C PRO A 148 17.25 -8.03 -1.53
N ARG A 149 16.25 -7.24 -1.09
CA ARG A 149 15.87 -5.97 -1.73
C ARG A 149 16.78 -4.82 -1.33
N VAL A 150 17.58 -4.95 -0.28
CA VAL A 150 18.52 -3.92 0.19
C VAL A 150 19.83 -4.06 -0.61
N PRO A 151 20.16 -3.10 -1.49
CA PRO A 151 21.39 -3.18 -2.27
C PRO A 151 22.63 -2.87 -1.42
N PRO A 152 23.84 -3.25 -1.88
CA PRO A 152 25.08 -2.85 -1.22
C PRO A 152 25.16 -1.34 -1.00
N GLY A 153 25.74 -0.93 0.15
CA GLY A 153 25.85 0.48 0.54
C GLY A 153 24.56 1.11 1.07
N HIS A 154 23.51 0.33 1.26
CA HIS A 154 22.23 0.77 1.82
C HIS A 154 21.85 -0.04 3.06
N THR A 155 20.96 0.53 3.87
CA THR A 155 20.36 -0.11 5.04
C THR A 155 18.84 -0.06 4.92
N GLY A 156 18.18 -1.19 5.19
CA GLY A 156 16.74 -1.27 5.32
C GLY A 156 16.29 -0.87 6.73
N ILE A 157 15.15 -0.19 6.81
CA ILE A 157 14.48 0.22 8.05
C ILE A 157 13.06 -0.30 7.98
N LEU A 158 12.69 -1.11 8.97
CA LEU A 158 11.42 -1.80 9.08
C LEU A 158 10.50 -1.07 10.05
N THR A 159 9.28 -0.75 9.62
CA THR A 159 8.21 -0.22 10.48
C THR A 159 6.97 -1.08 10.40
N LEU A 160 6.26 -1.26 11.52
CA LEU A 160 5.03 -2.03 11.51
C LEU A 160 3.89 -1.32 10.79
N CYS A 161 3.16 -2.10 10.00
CA CYS A 161 2.02 -1.65 9.23
C CYS A 161 0.72 -1.86 10.02
N SER A 162 -0.24 -0.94 9.88
CA SER A 162 -1.58 -1.07 10.51
C SER A 162 -2.38 -2.28 10.01
N ILE A 163 -1.96 -2.88 8.89
CA ILE A 163 -2.48 -4.16 8.40
C ILE A 163 -2.30 -5.30 9.40
N THR A 164 -1.32 -5.21 10.31
CA THR A 164 -1.16 -6.18 11.40
C THR A 164 -2.40 -6.23 12.30
N MET A 165 -2.96 -5.07 12.66
CA MET A 165 -4.23 -5.00 13.42
C MET A 165 -5.38 -5.60 12.61
N ASP A 166 -5.41 -5.34 11.29
CA ASP A 166 -6.44 -5.91 10.41
C ASP A 166 -6.38 -7.45 10.45
N GLY A 167 -5.18 -8.04 10.44
CA GLY A 167 -4.96 -9.49 10.60
C GLY A 167 -5.41 -10.02 11.96
N VAL A 168 -5.00 -9.38 13.07
CA VAL A 168 -5.42 -9.77 14.44
C VAL A 168 -6.94 -9.80 14.55
N PHE A 169 -7.63 -8.75 14.09
CA PHE A 169 -9.09 -8.70 14.14
C PHE A 169 -9.72 -9.79 13.27
N GLN A 170 -9.21 -10.02 12.06
CA GLN A 170 -9.72 -11.05 11.15
C GLN A 170 -9.60 -12.46 11.73
N HIS A 171 -8.45 -12.82 12.33
CA HIS A 171 -8.26 -14.12 12.98
C HIS A 171 -9.16 -14.32 14.20
N HIS A 172 -9.61 -13.23 14.81
CA HIS A 172 -10.63 -13.23 15.85
C HIS A 172 -12.06 -13.06 15.32
N GLY A 173 -12.29 -13.27 14.02
CA GLY A 173 -13.63 -13.24 13.42
C GLY A 173 -14.25 -11.85 13.33
N ILE A 174 -13.46 -10.79 13.43
CA ILE A 174 -13.90 -9.40 13.32
C ILE A 174 -13.53 -8.87 11.94
N PRO A 175 -14.49 -8.68 11.02
CA PRO A 175 -14.19 -8.17 9.69
C PRO A 175 -13.80 -6.69 9.76
N VAL A 176 -12.68 -6.34 9.16
CA VAL A 176 -12.17 -4.96 9.14
C VAL A 176 -12.31 -4.36 7.75
N LYS A 177 -12.94 -3.20 7.66
CA LYS A 177 -12.99 -2.40 6.43
C LYS A 177 -11.87 -1.35 6.47
N VAL A 178 -10.93 -1.47 5.55
CA VAL A 178 -9.89 -0.47 5.25
C VAL A 178 -10.57 0.72 4.55
N ALA A 179 -11.05 1.69 5.33
CA ALA A 179 -11.94 2.72 4.81
C ALA A 179 -11.17 3.85 4.11
N TYR A 180 -10.31 4.55 4.86
CA TYR A 180 -9.67 5.77 4.37
C TYR A 180 -8.23 5.93 4.86
N GLY A 181 -7.42 6.62 4.07
CA GLY A 181 -6.16 7.24 4.48
C GLY A 181 -6.27 8.76 4.34
N GLY A 182 -5.65 9.52 5.25
CA GLY A 182 -5.80 10.96 5.30
C GLY A 182 -4.69 11.68 6.05
N THR A 183 -4.71 13.01 5.95
CA THR A 183 -3.92 13.94 6.77
C THR A 183 -4.82 14.52 7.86
N LEU A 184 -4.40 14.39 9.11
CA LEU A 184 -5.11 14.80 10.31
C LEU A 184 -4.41 16.00 10.93
N GLN A 185 -5.14 17.11 11.08
CA GLN A 185 -4.68 18.30 11.78
C GLN A 185 -4.64 18.04 13.28
N ILE A 186 -3.47 18.27 13.87
CA ILE A 186 -3.24 18.21 15.31
C ILE A 186 -2.84 19.59 15.81
N GLU A 187 -3.45 20.04 16.90
CA GLU A 187 -3.10 21.29 17.58
C GLU A 187 -2.91 21.02 19.07
N ASN A 188 -1.72 21.33 19.58
CA ASN A 188 -1.34 21.09 20.98
C ASN A 188 -1.66 19.65 21.44
N LYS A 189 -1.26 18.66 20.64
CA LYS A 189 -1.58 17.22 20.80
C LYS A 189 -3.05 16.81 20.65
N ASN A 190 -3.96 17.75 20.38
CA ASN A 190 -5.38 17.44 20.19
C ASN A 190 -5.70 17.23 18.69
N PRO A 191 -6.29 16.10 18.30
CA PRO A 191 -6.73 15.90 16.93
C PRO A 191 -7.99 16.72 16.64
N ILE A 192 -7.93 17.53 15.57
CA ILE A 192 -8.97 18.51 15.24
C ILE A 192 -9.87 18.00 14.11
N ARG A 193 -9.29 17.75 12.92
CA ARG A 193 -10.03 17.35 11.72
C ARG A 193 -9.13 16.76 10.65
N PHE A 194 -9.70 15.96 9.76
CA PHE A 194 -9.03 15.55 8.53
C PHE A 194 -9.01 16.72 7.54
N MET A 195 -7.82 17.05 7.04
CA MET A 195 -7.63 18.07 6.01
C MET A 195 -7.76 17.46 4.60
N ASN A 196 -7.23 16.26 4.42
CA ASN A 196 -7.35 15.48 3.19
C ASN A 196 -7.74 14.04 3.51
N ILE A 197 -8.53 13.42 2.64
CA ILE A 197 -8.93 12.03 2.79
C ILE A 197 -9.17 11.39 1.43
N ILE A 198 -8.73 10.14 1.27
CA ILE A 198 -9.00 9.30 0.11
C ILE A 198 -9.44 7.92 0.60
N GLY A 199 -10.48 7.38 -0.01
CA GLY A 199 -10.93 6.01 0.23
C GLY A 199 -9.97 5.00 -0.39
N TYR A 200 -9.64 3.94 0.35
CA TYR A 200 -8.81 2.86 -0.21
C TYR A 200 -9.54 2.09 -1.31
N GLN A 201 -10.87 1.97 -1.20
CA GLN A 201 -11.69 1.36 -2.23
C GLN A 201 -11.66 2.20 -3.52
N GLY A 202 -11.31 1.58 -4.64
CA GLY A 202 -11.19 2.26 -5.93
C GLY A 202 -9.88 3.01 -6.15
N SER A 203 -8.94 2.98 -5.19
CA SER A 203 -7.62 3.59 -5.34
C SER A 203 -6.62 2.61 -5.98
N THR A 204 -5.81 3.13 -6.90
CA THR A 204 -4.71 2.42 -7.57
C THR A 204 -3.35 2.64 -6.88
N ILE A 205 -3.28 3.61 -5.97
CA ILE A 205 -2.08 4.05 -5.24
C ILE A 205 -2.45 4.16 -3.75
N ASP A 206 -1.49 3.92 -2.86
CA ASP A 206 -1.67 4.16 -1.42
C ASP A 206 -1.93 5.66 -1.14
N PRO A 207 -3.05 6.03 -0.52
CA PRO A 207 -3.38 7.41 -0.20
C PRO A 207 -2.31 8.16 0.60
N LEU A 208 -1.66 7.51 1.56
CA LEU A 208 -0.70 8.16 2.43
C LEU A 208 0.58 8.47 1.67
N GLN A 209 1.01 7.57 0.77
CA GLN A 209 2.13 7.84 -0.12
C GLN A 209 1.86 9.04 -1.04
N LEU A 210 0.63 9.19 -1.53
CA LEU A 210 0.23 10.33 -2.35
C LEU A 210 0.34 11.65 -1.56
N PHE A 211 -0.13 11.68 -0.30
CA PHE A 211 -0.05 12.88 0.53
C PHE A 211 1.38 13.28 0.89
N ILE A 212 2.25 12.29 1.17
CA ILE A 212 3.68 12.54 1.38
C ILE A 212 4.28 13.16 0.10
N GLY A 213 4.11 12.50 -1.05
CA GLY A 213 4.69 12.96 -2.31
C GLY A 213 4.17 14.32 -2.78
N ALA A 214 2.95 14.69 -2.39
CA ALA A 214 2.36 16.00 -2.65
C ALA A 214 2.78 17.08 -1.64
N GLY A 215 3.59 16.76 -0.63
CA GLY A 215 4.02 17.70 0.40
C GLY A 215 2.88 18.19 1.30
N LEU A 216 1.86 17.35 1.53
CA LEU A 216 0.65 17.71 2.30
C LEU A 216 0.74 17.31 3.78
N THR A 217 1.96 17.08 4.28
CA THR A 217 2.23 16.73 5.68
C THR A 217 3.02 17.83 6.39
N ALA A 218 2.96 17.84 7.72
CA ALA A 218 3.77 18.71 8.56
C ALA A 218 4.11 17.96 9.86
N ILE A 219 4.78 16.82 9.71
CA ILE A 219 5.05 15.85 10.78
C ILE A 219 6.24 16.29 11.63
N THR A 220 7.29 16.80 11.00
CA THR A 220 8.46 17.40 11.69
C THR A 220 8.03 18.55 12.60
N ARG A 221 7.19 19.46 12.08
CA ARG A 221 6.58 20.53 12.88
C ARG A 221 5.79 19.98 14.08
N TYR A 222 5.04 18.90 13.91
CA TYR A 222 4.34 18.26 15.03
C TYR A 222 5.33 17.74 16.09
N CYS A 223 6.42 17.09 15.67
CA CYS A 223 7.42 16.59 16.60
C CYS A 223 8.07 17.73 17.42
N ASP A 224 8.26 18.90 16.81
CA ASP A 224 8.90 20.05 17.48
C ASP A 224 7.92 20.91 18.31
N THR A 225 6.65 21.01 17.91
CA THR A 225 5.69 22.00 18.45
C THR A 225 4.39 21.39 18.99
N ASN A 226 4.23 20.07 18.91
CA ASN A 226 2.98 19.35 19.17
C ASN A 226 1.79 19.75 18.27
N SER A 227 2.04 20.46 17.18
CA SER A 227 1.02 20.90 16.22
C SER A 227 1.50 20.69 14.78
N GLY A 228 0.65 20.13 13.93
CA GLY A 228 1.02 19.79 12.56
C GLY A 228 -0.04 18.99 11.80
N LEU A 229 0.38 18.38 10.69
CA LEU A 229 -0.46 17.53 9.84
C LEU A 229 0.15 16.14 9.78
N LEU A 230 -0.52 15.17 10.41
CA LEU A 230 -0.06 13.79 10.54
C LEU A 230 -0.85 12.84 9.64
N LEU A 231 -0.22 11.78 9.17
CA LEU A 231 -0.88 10.72 8.43
C LEU A 231 -1.66 9.82 9.40
N ALA A 232 -2.91 9.56 9.05
CA ALA A 232 -3.78 8.69 9.82
C ALA A 232 -4.62 7.78 8.91
N ASN A 233 -4.91 6.59 9.42
CA ASN A 233 -5.80 5.62 8.79
C ASN A 233 -7.12 5.57 9.54
N VAL A 234 -8.20 5.34 8.78
CA VAL A 234 -9.53 5.03 9.31
C VAL A 234 -9.87 3.58 8.94
N ARG A 235 -10.09 2.76 9.96
CA ARG A 235 -10.68 1.42 9.83
C ARG A 235 -12.09 1.41 10.35
N GLN A 236 -12.92 0.53 9.82
CA GLN A 236 -14.29 0.35 10.31
C GLN A 236 -14.58 -1.11 10.59
N ILE A 237 -15.07 -1.39 11.80
CA ILE A 237 -15.50 -2.72 12.25
C ILE A 237 -17.02 -2.72 12.50
N PRO A 238 -17.69 -3.89 12.51
CA PRO A 238 -19.08 -3.98 12.92
C PRO A 238 -19.29 -3.43 14.34
N ALA A 239 -20.39 -2.70 14.56
CA ALA A 239 -20.69 -2.14 15.88
C ALA A 239 -20.83 -3.21 16.97
N GLY A 240 -21.26 -4.43 16.63
CA GLY A 240 -21.37 -5.56 17.56
C GLY A 240 -20.04 -6.15 18.01
N ALA A 241 -18.93 -5.80 17.36
CA ALA A 241 -17.59 -6.26 17.73
C ALA A 241 -16.86 -5.33 18.72
N GLU A 242 -17.51 -4.25 19.19
CA GLU A 242 -16.86 -3.20 19.98
C GLU A 242 -16.06 -3.71 21.18
N GLU A 243 -16.71 -4.47 22.06
CA GLU A 243 -16.13 -4.96 23.31
C GLU A 243 -14.94 -5.90 23.05
N ARG A 244 -15.12 -6.83 22.10
CA ARG A 244 -14.06 -7.76 21.70
C ARG A 244 -12.89 -7.03 21.06
N SER A 245 -13.14 -6.04 20.20
CA SER A 245 -12.09 -5.21 19.62
C SER A 245 -11.35 -4.39 20.67
N ARG A 246 -12.03 -3.83 21.68
CA ARG A 246 -11.36 -3.10 22.78
C ARG A 246 -10.43 -4.00 23.58
N SER A 247 -10.82 -5.24 23.83
CA SER A 247 -9.98 -6.23 24.52
C SER A 247 -8.71 -6.53 23.71
N LEU A 248 -8.86 -6.87 22.43
CA LEU A 248 -7.71 -7.12 21.53
C LEU A 248 -6.80 -5.90 21.37
N ILE A 249 -7.38 -4.70 21.31
CA ILE A 249 -6.63 -3.44 21.28
C ILE A 249 -5.74 -3.33 22.52
N SER A 250 -6.28 -3.61 23.70
CA SER A 250 -5.51 -3.56 24.96
C SER A 250 -4.33 -4.54 24.93
N GLU A 251 -4.56 -5.79 24.52
CA GLU A 251 -3.49 -6.80 24.41
C GLU A 251 -2.41 -6.39 23.39
N MET A 252 -2.81 -5.78 22.27
CA MET A 252 -1.85 -5.23 21.31
C MET A 252 -1.10 -4.02 21.88
N GLN A 253 -1.74 -3.16 22.67
CA GLN A 253 -1.06 -2.04 23.32
C GLN A 253 0.03 -2.51 24.29
N ASP A 254 -0.22 -3.61 25.01
CA ASP A 254 0.77 -4.24 25.88
C ASP A 254 2.00 -4.76 25.10
N CYS A 255 1.83 -5.05 23.81
CA CYS A 255 2.90 -5.43 22.90
C CYS A 255 3.62 -4.23 22.25
N GLY A 256 3.27 -2.98 22.57
CA GLY A 256 3.91 -1.77 22.03
C GLY A 256 3.18 -1.11 20.86
N PHE A 257 1.99 -1.58 20.49
CA PHE A 257 1.16 -0.91 19.48
C PHE A 257 0.51 0.36 20.05
N ARG A 258 0.36 1.41 19.23
CA ARG A 258 -0.11 2.74 19.67
C ARG A 258 -1.37 3.18 18.93
N PHE A 259 -2.43 2.42 19.10
CA PHE A 259 -3.74 2.69 18.50
C PHE A 259 -4.87 2.23 19.44
N PRO A 260 -6.11 2.70 19.24
CA PRO A 260 -6.51 3.78 18.35
C PRO A 260 -6.18 5.16 18.96
N LEU A 261 -6.03 6.17 18.09
CA LEU A 261 -6.11 7.58 18.49
C LEU A 261 -7.53 7.95 18.93
N THR A 262 -8.53 7.41 18.23
CA THR A 262 -9.95 7.62 18.54
C THR A 262 -10.76 6.46 17.99
N MET A 263 -11.81 6.07 18.71
CA MET A 263 -12.72 5.01 18.33
C MET A 263 -14.16 5.40 18.68
N GLY A 264 -15.07 5.33 17.71
CA GLY A 264 -16.48 5.66 17.96
C GLY A 264 -17.39 5.51 16.75
N LYS A 265 -18.69 5.74 16.98
CA LYS A 265 -19.78 5.62 15.99
C LYS A 265 -20.17 7.00 15.45
N GLY A 266 -20.81 7.01 14.29
CA GLY A 266 -21.40 8.23 13.73
C GLY A 266 -20.37 9.20 13.17
N ARG A 267 -20.26 10.39 13.76
CA ARG A 267 -19.35 11.43 13.26
C ARG A 267 -18.02 11.40 14.02
N ILE A 268 -16.94 11.09 13.32
CA ILE A 268 -15.58 11.09 13.86
C ILE A 268 -14.83 12.24 13.19
N PHE A 269 -14.48 13.25 13.98
CA PHE A 269 -14.00 14.54 13.47
C PHE A 269 -14.99 15.13 12.45
N ASN A 270 -14.54 15.45 11.24
CA ASN A 270 -15.35 15.92 10.13
C ASN A 270 -15.85 14.81 9.20
N LEU A 271 -15.66 13.52 9.55
CA LEU A 271 -16.10 12.38 8.74
C LEU A 271 -17.44 11.84 9.23
N LEU A 272 -18.41 11.75 8.32
CA LEU A 272 -19.63 10.98 8.54
C LEU A 272 -19.33 9.51 8.24
N THR A 273 -19.55 8.64 9.21
CA THR A 273 -19.25 7.21 9.10
C THR A 273 -20.53 6.38 9.12
N ASP A 274 -20.41 5.12 8.69
CA ASP A 274 -21.53 4.18 8.65
C ASP A 274 -22.12 3.99 10.06
N PRO A 275 -23.42 4.21 10.27
CA PRO A 275 -24.04 4.14 11.60
C PRO A 275 -24.03 2.74 12.22
N HIS A 276 -23.86 1.68 11.42
CA HIS A 276 -23.78 0.30 11.89
C HIS A 276 -22.34 -0.17 12.13
N ARG A 277 -21.37 0.72 11.95
CA ARG A 277 -19.95 0.45 12.16
C ARG A 277 -19.35 1.38 13.20
N ILE A 278 -18.24 0.93 13.76
CA ILE A 278 -17.37 1.75 14.60
C ILE A 278 -16.13 2.08 13.79
N SER A 279 -15.77 3.34 13.77
CA SER A 279 -14.55 3.80 13.12
C SER A 279 -13.41 3.86 14.13
N LEU A 280 -12.26 3.29 13.77
CA LEU A 280 -11.01 3.38 14.49
C LEU A 280 -10.06 4.27 13.68
N VAL A 281 -9.61 5.35 14.30
CA VAL A 281 -8.59 6.24 13.75
C VAL A 281 -7.26 5.90 14.41
N SER A 282 -6.21 5.74 13.62
CA SER A 282 -4.86 5.44 14.10
C SER A 282 -3.84 6.25 13.33
N PHE A 283 -2.77 6.69 13.99
CA PHE A 283 -1.61 7.21 13.28
C PHE A 283 -0.94 6.12 12.44
N SER A 284 -0.34 6.52 11.34
CA SER A 284 0.33 5.59 10.43
C SER A 284 1.83 5.48 10.74
N GLY A 285 2.40 4.29 10.58
CA GLY A 285 3.87 4.13 10.52
C GLY A 285 4.51 4.93 9.38
N MET A 286 3.71 5.34 8.38
CA MET A 286 4.13 6.25 7.31
C MET A 286 4.52 7.65 7.82
N ASN A 287 4.21 8.03 9.06
CA ASN A 287 4.68 9.30 9.63
C ASN A 287 6.22 9.37 9.68
N SER A 288 6.90 8.26 10.01
CA SER A 288 8.38 8.23 9.97
C SER A 288 8.93 8.47 8.57
N ILE A 289 8.29 7.87 7.56
CA ILE A 289 8.65 8.02 6.15
C ILE A 289 8.37 9.45 5.66
N GLY A 290 7.23 10.02 6.05
CA GLY A 290 6.87 11.40 5.75
C GLY A 290 7.86 12.40 6.37
N SER A 291 8.33 12.18 7.59
CA SER A 291 9.35 13.04 8.20
C SER A 291 10.70 12.98 7.49
N VAL A 292 11.12 11.81 6.99
CA VAL A 292 12.34 11.70 6.17
C VAL A 292 12.17 12.46 4.85
N PHE A 293 10.98 12.39 4.24
CA PHE A 293 10.65 13.16 3.05
C PHE A 293 10.69 14.67 3.31
N GLU A 294 10.06 15.14 4.39
CA GLU A 294 10.09 16.56 4.79
C GLU A 294 11.52 17.07 5.03
N ALA A 295 12.42 16.22 5.54
CA ALA A 295 13.83 16.54 5.73
C ALA A 295 14.67 16.51 4.44
N GLY A 296 14.09 16.12 3.30
CA GLY A 296 14.75 16.16 2.00
C GLY A 296 15.75 15.02 1.72
N TYR A 297 15.73 13.95 2.53
CA TYR A 297 16.59 12.79 2.29
C TYR A 297 16.08 11.92 1.14
N LYS A 298 17.00 11.31 0.41
CA LYS A 298 16.68 10.31 -0.62
C LYS A 298 16.48 8.94 0.03
N PHE A 299 15.37 8.29 -0.31
CA PHE A 299 15.04 6.96 0.16
C PHE A 299 14.12 6.25 -0.85
N HIS A 300 14.01 4.94 -0.70
CA HIS A 300 12.98 4.14 -1.35
C HIS A 300 12.13 3.48 -0.28
N THR A 301 10.80 3.41 -0.43
CA THR A 301 9.95 2.68 0.51
C THR A 301 9.04 1.72 -0.22
N GLU A 302 9.04 0.47 0.23
CA GLU A 302 8.05 -0.53 -0.15
C GLU A 302 6.98 -0.64 0.95
N ILE A 303 5.74 -0.23 0.63
CA ILE A 303 4.59 -0.30 1.52
C ILE A 303 4.01 -1.72 1.50
N GLY A 304 3.78 -2.29 2.69
CA GLY A 304 3.35 -3.67 2.82
C GLY A 304 4.35 -4.61 2.14
N ALA A 305 5.62 -4.48 2.54
CA ALA A 305 6.76 -5.19 1.97
C ALA A 305 6.69 -6.70 2.23
N GLY A 306 5.98 -7.12 3.28
CA GLY A 306 5.76 -8.53 3.59
C GLY A 306 5.30 -8.72 5.02
N THR A 307 5.47 -9.94 5.51
CA THR A 307 5.28 -10.31 6.90
C THR A 307 6.59 -10.84 7.48
N ILE A 308 6.79 -10.65 8.78
CA ILE A 308 7.98 -11.10 9.51
C ILE A 308 7.56 -11.55 10.92
N PRO A 309 8.25 -12.53 11.55
CA PRO A 309 7.98 -12.87 12.93
C PRO A 309 8.11 -11.64 13.85
N PHE A 310 7.15 -11.45 14.75
CA PHE A 310 7.15 -10.33 15.70
C PHE A 310 8.43 -10.26 16.54
N SER A 311 9.03 -11.41 16.86
CA SER A 311 10.30 -11.49 17.58
C SER A 311 11.50 -10.84 16.87
N LYS A 312 11.36 -10.47 15.59
CA LYS A 312 12.39 -9.75 14.82
C LYS A 312 12.14 -8.25 14.75
N VAL A 313 11.17 -7.74 15.51
CA VAL A 313 10.76 -6.35 15.53
C VAL A 313 11.04 -5.80 16.93
N GLY A 314 11.68 -4.63 17.02
CA GLY A 314 11.78 -3.88 18.28
C GLY A 314 13.19 -3.74 18.87
N ASP A 315 14.22 -3.56 18.04
CA ASP A 315 15.56 -3.24 18.55
C ASP A 315 15.76 -1.76 18.96
N ARG A 316 14.84 -0.86 18.55
CA ARG A 316 14.89 0.60 18.83
C ARG A 316 13.51 1.23 18.91
#